data_AF-A0A3E0R1E6-F1
#
_entry.id   AF-A0A3E0R1E6-F1
#
_cell.length_a   1.000
_cell.length_b   1.000
_cell.length_c   1.000
_cell.angle_alpha   90.00
_cell.angle_beta   90.00
_cell.angle_gamma   90.00
#
_symmetry.space_group_name_H-M   'P 1'
#
loop_
_entity.id
_entity.type
_entity.pdbx_description
1 polymer ?
#
loop_
_entity_poly.entity_id
_entity_poly.type
_entity_poly.pdbx_seq_one_letter_code
_entity_poly.pdbx_strand_id
1 'polypeptide(L)'
;MSKYITDELIEERLKKRGLSSYDGYGAEDEDVDYKKLCKHYDFELIEQWHQRADYFLYTETTADGYELWVATEHPNGDVSINEDVHYYDNDLSEVLTEWIRYGGATIYVEDIEAYYVNEALEVMFDNMIESIKDEIIIELKDEGYEYEDEQTVA
;
A
#
# COMPACT_ATOMS: atom_id res chain seq x y z
N MET A 1 -8.01 -37.47 11.79
CA MET A 1 -7.64 -36.22 12.49
C MET A 1 -8.19 -35.10 11.66
N SER A 2 -9.07 -34.28 12.23
CA SER A 2 -9.54 -33.06 11.58
C SER A 2 -8.34 -32.12 11.43
N LYS A 3 -8.27 -31.43 10.29
CA LYS A 3 -7.24 -30.43 10.02
C LYS A 3 -7.83 -29.05 10.33
N TYR A 4 -7.22 -28.31 11.23
CA TYR A 4 -7.75 -27.01 11.65
C TYR A 4 -6.92 -25.86 11.11
N ILE A 5 -7.60 -24.81 10.67
CA ILE A 5 -6.98 -23.52 10.35
C ILE A 5 -6.64 -22.84 11.68
N THR A 6 -5.36 -22.47 11.86
CA THR A 6 -4.86 -21.77 13.05
C THR A 6 -3.99 -20.60 12.63
N ASP A 7 -3.86 -19.59 13.49
CA ASP A 7 -2.99 -18.42 13.24
C ASP A 7 -1.53 -18.85 13.01
N GLU A 8 -1.04 -19.84 13.77
CA GLU A 8 0.30 -20.41 13.59
C GLU A 8 0.49 -21.03 12.20
N LEU A 9 -0.53 -21.71 11.66
CA LEU A 9 -0.48 -22.32 10.33
C LEU A 9 -0.52 -21.25 9.23
N ILE A 10 -1.34 -20.22 9.39
CA ILE A 10 -1.40 -19.08 8.46
C ILE A 10 -0.04 -18.38 8.43
N GLU A 11 0.53 -18.12 9.60
CA GLU A 11 1.84 -17.51 9.74
C GLU A 11 2.97 -18.39 9.15
N GLU A 12 2.91 -19.72 9.32
CA GLU A 12 3.86 -20.64 8.67
C GLU A 12 3.78 -20.57 7.13
N ARG A 13 2.56 -20.48 6.58
CA ARG A 13 2.33 -20.33 5.13
C ARG A 13 2.79 -18.96 4.63
N LEU A 14 2.54 -17.90 5.40
CA LEU A 14 2.99 -16.55 5.10
C LEU A 14 4.53 -16.47 5.05
N LYS A 15 5.21 -17.07 6.03
CA LYS A 15 6.69 -17.19 6.07
C LYS A 15 7.26 -17.94 4.88
N LYS A 16 6.58 -18.98 4.40
CA LYS A 16 6.97 -19.69 3.16
C LYS A 16 6.88 -18.81 1.91
N ARG A 17 6.05 -17.75 1.94
CA ARG A 17 5.97 -16.72 0.89
C ARG A 17 6.97 -15.57 1.09
N GLY A 18 7.81 -15.62 2.13
CA GLY A 18 8.80 -14.58 2.46
C GLY A 18 8.19 -13.34 3.11
N LEU A 19 7.10 -13.52 3.87
CA LEU A 19 6.37 -12.49 4.59
C LEU A 19 6.12 -12.94 6.04
N SER A 20 5.88 -11.99 6.94
CA SER A 20 5.59 -12.22 8.36
C SER A 20 4.53 -11.22 8.77
N SER A 21 3.56 -11.64 9.57
CA SER A 21 2.55 -10.71 10.09
C SER A 21 3.04 -9.86 11.26
N TYR A 22 4.26 -10.11 11.73
CA TYR A 22 4.90 -9.35 12.81
C TYR A 22 5.88 -8.30 12.29
N ASP A 23 6.18 -8.31 11.00
CA ASP A 23 7.14 -7.42 10.37
C ASP A 23 6.38 -6.26 9.73
N GLY A 24 6.77 -5.04 10.07
CA GLY A 24 6.31 -3.85 9.34
C GLY A 24 7.08 -3.68 8.03
N TYR A 25 6.63 -2.75 7.20
CA TYR A 25 7.34 -2.37 5.99
C TYR A 25 8.80 -2.00 6.29
N GLY A 26 9.75 -2.60 5.55
CA GLY A 26 11.18 -2.32 5.71
C GLY A 26 11.82 -2.88 6.99
N ALA A 27 11.13 -3.75 7.73
CA ALA A 27 11.68 -4.35 8.95
C ALA A 27 12.97 -5.16 8.72
N GLU A 28 13.09 -5.83 7.57
CA GLU A 28 14.31 -6.54 7.16
C GLU A 28 15.04 -5.82 6.01
N ASP A 29 14.33 -5.55 4.91
CA ASP A 29 14.89 -4.97 3.69
C ASP A 29 13.80 -4.20 2.92
N GLU A 30 13.85 -2.88 3.00
CA GLU A 30 12.88 -1.97 2.40
C GLU A 30 12.78 -2.13 0.87
N ASP A 31 13.91 -2.31 0.17
CA ASP A 31 13.93 -2.50 -1.28
C ASP A 31 13.22 -3.79 -1.70
N VAL A 32 13.31 -4.83 -0.87
CA VAL A 32 12.64 -6.10 -1.11
C VAL A 32 11.13 -5.97 -0.88
N ASP A 33 10.72 -5.29 0.18
CA ASP A 33 9.30 -5.09 0.49
C ASP A 33 8.62 -4.15 -0.51
N TYR A 34 9.30 -3.07 -0.91
CA TYR A 34 8.85 -2.21 -2.00
C TYR A 34 8.61 -2.99 -3.30
N LYS A 35 9.53 -3.87 -3.70
CA LYS A 35 9.34 -4.72 -4.90
C LYS A 35 8.16 -5.68 -4.77
N LYS A 36 7.87 -6.20 -3.56
CA LYS A 36 6.69 -7.03 -3.32
C LYS A 36 5.41 -6.21 -3.48
N LEU A 37 5.38 -5.00 -2.92
CA LEU A 37 4.27 -4.05 -3.06
C LEU A 37 3.99 -3.71 -4.52
N CYS A 38 5.01 -3.22 -5.26
CA CYS A 38 4.89 -2.90 -6.68
C CYS A 38 4.28 -4.04 -7.48
N LYS A 39 4.69 -5.28 -7.18
CA LYS A 39 4.18 -6.47 -7.86
C LYS A 39 2.76 -6.84 -7.45
N HIS A 40 2.41 -6.72 -6.16
CA HIS A 40 1.10 -7.10 -5.65
C HIS A 40 0.01 -6.14 -6.15
N TYR A 41 0.31 -4.85 -6.15
CA TYR A 41 -0.63 -3.79 -6.54
C TYR A 41 -0.44 -3.26 -7.96
N ASP A 42 0.60 -3.70 -8.69
CA ASP A 42 0.90 -3.24 -10.06
C ASP A 42 1.12 -1.72 -10.16
N PHE A 43 2.08 -1.17 -9.41
CA PHE A 43 2.41 0.26 -9.46
C PHE A 43 3.93 0.52 -9.42
N GLU A 44 4.32 1.74 -9.77
CA GLU A 44 5.69 2.23 -9.67
C GLU A 44 5.70 3.70 -9.22
N LEU A 45 6.53 4.04 -8.22
CA LEU A 45 6.85 5.42 -7.89
C LEU A 45 8.06 5.89 -8.69
N ILE A 46 8.01 7.11 -9.23
CA ILE A 46 9.11 7.75 -9.94
C ILE A 46 9.39 9.14 -9.36
N GLU A 47 10.68 9.49 -9.24
CA GLU A 47 11.11 10.82 -8.76
C GLU A 47 11.45 11.78 -9.90
N GLN A 48 11.49 11.29 -11.14
CA GLN A 48 11.73 12.12 -12.31
C GLN A 48 10.42 12.46 -12.98
N TRP A 49 10.11 13.75 -13.03
CA TRP A 49 8.91 14.24 -13.70
C TRP A 49 8.85 13.73 -15.14
N HIS A 50 7.80 12.96 -15.45
CA HIS A 50 7.59 12.41 -16.77
C HIS A 50 6.12 12.54 -17.16
N GLN A 51 5.83 13.06 -18.34
CA GLN A 51 4.45 13.25 -18.85
C GLN A 51 3.66 11.94 -19.07
N ARG A 52 4.24 10.79 -18.75
CA ARG A 52 3.59 9.47 -18.84
C ARG A 52 3.30 8.88 -17.46
N ALA A 53 3.66 9.56 -16.38
CA ALA A 53 3.06 9.21 -15.09
C ALA A 53 1.56 9.47 -15.18
N ASP A 54 0.80 8.61 -14.52
CA ASP A 54 -0.65 8.63 -14.48
C ASP A 54 -1.13 9.57 -13.37
N TYR A 55 -0.32 9.76 -12.32
CA TYR A 55 -0.64 10.63 -11.19
C TYR A 55 0.61 11.34 -10.67
N PHE A 56 0.43 12.53 -10.10
CA PHE A 56 1.53 13.43 -9.69
C PHE A 56 1.28 13.97 -8.29
N LEU A 57 2.23 13.77 -7.39
CA LEU A 57 2.28 14.38 -6.06
C LEU A 57 3.53 15.27 -5.96
N TYR A 58 3.34 16.58 -5.76
CA TYR A 58 4.42 17.55 -5.72
C TYR A 58 4.09 18.76 -4.86
N THR A 59 5.12 19.54 -4.52
CA THR A 59 4.99 20.76 -3.74
C THR A 59 5.05 22.00 -4.62
N GLU A 60 4.32 23.04 -4.21
CA GLU A 60 4.36 24.36 -4.82
C GLU A 60 4.42 25.43 -3.72
N THR A 61 5.08 26.56 -4.02
CA THR A 61 5.14 27.69 -3.09
C THR A 61 4.21 28.81 -3.56
N THR A 62 3.34 29.29 -2.67
CA THR A 62 2.49 30.45 -2.95
C THR A 62 3.33 31.72 -3.13
N ALA A 63 2.76 32.74 -3.77
CA ALA A 63 3.44 34.02 -3.99
C ALA A 63 3.86 34.73 -2.70
N ASP A 64 3.23 34.42 -1.56
CA ASP A 64 3.54 34.95 -0.23
C ASP A 64 4.37 34.00 0.66
N GLY A 65 4.80 32.85 0.13
CA GLY A 65 5.82 32.00 0.75
C GLY A 65 5.28 30.86 1.62
N TYR A 66 4.04 30.42 1.42
CA TYR A 66 3.51 29.20 2.01
C TYR A 66 3.73 28.01 1.08
N GLU A 67 4.03 26.86 1.64
CA GLU A 67 4.13 25.60 0.91
C GLU A 67 2.74 24.95 0.82
N LEU A 68 2.43 24.40 -0.35
CA LEU A 68 1.21 23.67 -0.65
C LEU A 68 1.60 22.37 -1.35
N TRP A 69 0.73 21.38 -1.25
CA TRP A 69 0.88 20.12 -1.96
C TRP A 69 -0.16 20.00 -3.04
N VAL A 70 0.23 19.40 -4.17
CA VAL A 70 -0.63 19.15 -5.31
C VAL A 70 -0.63 17.65 -5.58
N ALA A 71 -1.81 17.04 -5.62
CA ALA A 71 -2.03 15.65 -5.99
C ALA A 71 -3.04 15.63 -7.16
N THR A 72 -2.61 15.24 -8.37
CA THR A 72 -3.44 15.41 -9.59
C THR A 72 -3.09 14.44 -10.72
N GLU A 73 -4.08 14.11 -11.54
CA GLU A 73 -3.91 13.44 -12.85
C GLU A 73 -3.56 14.45 -13.98
N HIS A 74 -3.67 15.76 -13.71
CA HIS A 74 -3.65 16.81 -14.73
C HIS A 74 -2.62 17.92 -14.46
N PRO A 75 -1.33 17.59 -14.34
CA PRO A 75 -0.32 18.54 -13.88
C PRO A 75 -0.02 19.69 -14.86
N ASN A 76 -0.52 19.63 -16.11
CA ASN A 76 -0.19 20.57 -17.18
C ASN A 76 -1.29 21.61 -17.47
N GLY A 77 -2.18 21.90 -16.51
CA GLY A 77 -3.02 23.10 -16.59
C GLY A 77 -4.47 22.99 -16.14
N ASP A 78 -4.93 21.80 -15.72
CA ASP A 78 -6.30 21.61 -15.23
C ASP A 78 -6.33 21.25 -13.72
N VAL A 79 -5.34 21.76 -12.96
CA VAL A 79 -5.28 21.57 -11.51
C VAL A 79 -6.43 22.30 -10.82
N SER A 80 -7.23 21.56 -10.08
CA SER A 80 -8.39 22.07 -9.35
C SER A 80 -8.00 22.43 -7.92
N ILE A 81 -8.05 23.72 -7.57
CA ILE A 81 -7.68 24.18 -6.20
C ILE A 81 -8.52 23.52 -5.10
N ASN A 82 -9.76 23.13 -5.41
CA ASN A 82 -10.67 22.54 -4.42
C ASN A 82 -10.53 21.01 -4.30
N GLU A 83 -9.86 20.36 -5.24
CA GLU A 83 -9.77 18.88 -5.32
C GLU A 83 -8.31 18.41 -5.24
N ASP A 84 -7.40 19.07 -5.93
CA ASP A 84 -6.03 18.63 -6.13
C ASP A 84 -5.04 19.32 -5.18
N VAL A 85 -5.42 20.42 -4.53
CA VAL A 85 -4.51 21.22 -3.70
C VAL A 85 -4.78 21.01 -2.22
N HIS A 86 -3.76 20.52 -1.51
CA HIS A 86 -3.80 20.19 -0.11
C HIS A 86 -2.96 21.20 0.68
N TYR A 87 -3.55 21.75 1.75
CA TYR A 87 -2.84 22.65 2.66
C TYR A 87 -2.00 21.89 3.70
N TYR A 88 -2.29 20.61 3.90
CA TYR A 88 -1.55 19.72 4.79
C TYR A 88 -1.15 18.46 4.02
N ASP A 89 0.04 17.97 4.29
CA ASP A 89 0.56 16.70 3.78
C ASP A 89 -0.11 15.47 4.41
N ASN A 90 -0.72 15.61 5.58
CA ASN A 90 -1.36 14.49 6.31
C ASN A 90 -2.43 13.74 5.48
N ASP A 91 -3.09 14.41 4.52
CA ASP A 91 -4.10 13.76 3.68
C ASP A 91 -3.48 13.07 2.45
N LEU A 92 -2.21 13.35 2.12
CA LEU A 92 -1.56 12.81 0.92
C LEU A 92 -1.25 11.32 1.03
N SER A 93 -1.04 10.82 2.25
CA SER A 93 -0.84 9.38 2.50
C SER A 93 -2.08 8.60 2.07
N GLU A 94 -3.28 9.09 2.42
CA GLU A 94 -4.55 8.49 2.02
C GLU A 94 -4.73 8.54 0.49
N VAL A 95 -4.44 9.69 -0.12
CA VAL A 95 -4.50 9.85 -1.58
C VAL A 95 -3.56 8.86 -2.29
N LEU A 96 -2.30 8.76 -1.85
CA LEU A 96 -1.34 7.84 -2.45
C LEU A 96 -1.74 6.38 -2.23
N THR A 97 -2.26 6.04 -1.04
CA THR A 97 -2.80 4.71 -0.72
C THR A 97 -3.89 4.29 -1.68
N GLU A 98 -4.82 5.20 -2.03
CA GLU A 98 -5.88 4.91 -3.00
C GLU A 98 -5.32 4.60 -4.39
N TRP A 99 -4.37 5.40 -4.88
CA TRP A 99 -3.74 5.18 -6.18
C TRP A 99 -2.94 3.88 -6.25
N ILE A 100 -2.19 3.55 -5.19
CA ILE A 100 -1.51 2.26 -5.07
C ILE A 100 -2.55 1.13 -5.09
N ARG A 101 -3.66 1.26 -4.34
CA ARG A 101 -4.69 0.22 -4.24
C ARG A 101 -5.37 -0.08 -5.57
N TYR A 102 -5.65 0.96 -6.37
CA TYR A 102 -6.22 0.77 -7.71
C TYR A 102 -5.26 0.05 -8.65
N GLY A 103 -3.97 0.34 -8.53
CA GLY A 103 -2.94 -0.29 -9.35
C GLY A 103 -2.97 0.15 -10.81
N GLY A 104 -2.10 -0.46 -11.60
CA GLY A 104 -1.90 -0.16 -13.01
C GLY A 104 -1.38 1.25 -13.29
N ALA A 105 -0.66 1.86 -12.34
CA ALA A 105 -0.28 3.27 -12.40
C ALA A 105 1.22 3.50 -12.15
N THR A 106 1.80 4.41 -12.93
CA THR A 106 3.09 5.05 -12.64
C THR A 106 2.82 6.39 -11.96
N ILE A 107 3.29 6.57 -10.73
CA ILE A 107 2.99 7.73 -9.90
C ILE A 107 4.27 8.54 -9.71
N TYR A 108 4.23 9.81 -10.10
CA TYR A 108 5.30 10.74 -9.78
C TYR A 108 5.16 11.25 -8.36
N VAL A 109 6.24 11.16 -7.57
CA VAL A 109 6.38 11.78 -6.25
C VAL A 109 7.62 12.67 -6.26
N GLU A 110 7.49 13.91 -5.83
CA GLU A 110 8.64 14.84 -5.79
C GLU A 110 9.74 14.37 -4.84
N ASP A 111 9.36 13.79 -3.70
CA ASP A 111 10.25 13.25 -2.69
C ASP A 111 9.73 11.88 -2.24
N ILE A 112 10.42 10.81 -2.63
CA ILE A 112 10.05 9.43 -2.26
C ILE A 112 10.32 9.14 -0.78
N GLU A 113 11.22 9.90 -0.13
CA GLU A 113 11.54 9.76 1.28
C GLU A 113 10.57 10.56 2.18
N ALA A 114 9.61 11.28 1.59
CA ALA A 114 8.65 12.07 2.33
C ALA A 114 7.80 11.22 3.29
N TYR A 115 7.41 11.82 4.42
CA TYR A 115 6.67 11.12 5.47
C TYR A 115 5.38 10.48 4.97
N TYR A 116 4.59 11.20 4.16
CA TYR A 116 3.33 10.69 3.60
C TYR A 116 3.55 9.51 2.63
N VAL A 117 4.71 9.42 1.97
CA VAL A 117 5.05 8.29 1.09
C VAL A 117 5.33 7.06 1.93
N ASN A 118 6.17 7.19 2.95
CA ASN A 118 6.48 6.09 3.87
C ASN A 118 5.22 5.59 4.58
N GLU A 119 4.37 6.50 5.07
CA GLU A 119 3.10 6.14 5.72
C GLU A 119 2.18 5.37 4.75
N ALA A 120 2.06 5.80 3.50
CA ALA A 120 1.24 5.10 2.50
C ALA A 120 1.79 3.70 2.19
N LEU A 121 3.12 3.54 2.09
CA LEU A 121 3.77 2.25 1.85
C LEU A 121 3.59 1.30 3.04
N GLU A 122 3.72 1.78 4.28
CA GLU A 122 3.43 1.03 5.50
C GLU A 122 1.98 0.51 5.51
N VAL A 123 1.01 1.40 5.30
CA VAL A 123 -0.41 1.05 5.24
C VAL A 123 -0.70 0.03 4.15
N MET A 124 -0.09 0.18 2.97
CA MET A 124 -0.31 -0.74 1.86
C MET A 124 0.37 -2.09 2.06
N PHE A 125 1.48 -2.14 2.80
CA PHE A 125 2.15 -3.38 3.18
C PHE A 125 1.30 -4.20 4.14
N ASP A 126 0.74 -3.56 5.17
CA ASP A 126 -0.18 -4.21 6.11
C ASP A 126 -1.41 -4.75 5.37
N ASN A 127 -2.00 -3.94 4.49
CA ASN A 127 -3.13 -4.37 3.65
C ASN A 127 -2.78 -5.57 2.74
N MET A 128 -1.57 -5.60 2.19
CA MET A 128 -1.09 -6.71 1.36
C MET A 128 -0.95 -7.99 2.19
N ILE A 129 -0.39 -7.89 3.41
CA ILE A 129 -0.26 -9.04 4.32
C ILE A 129 -1.64 -9.62 4.64
N GLU A 130 -2.62 -8.78 5.00
CA GLU A 130 -3.98 -9.25 5.29
C GLU A 130 -4.65 -9.90 4.08
N SER A 131 -4.50 -9.31 2.88
CA SER A 131 -5.01 -9.94 1.64
C SER A 131 -4.38 -11.31 1.38
N ILE A 132 -3.07 -11.46 1.62
CA ILE A 132 -2.37 -12.73 1.43
C ILE A 132 -2.80 -13.77 2.49
N LYS A 133 -3.10 -13.34 3.73
CA LYS A 133 -3.66 -14.24 4.75
C LYS A 133 -5.02 -14.78 4.32
N ASP A 134 -5.89 -13.93 3.75
CA ASP A 134 -7.18 -14.35 3.22
C ASP A 134 -7.03 -15.39 2.09
N GLU A 135 -6.08 -15.18 1.17
CA GLU A 135 -5.74 -16.18 0.14
C GLU A 135 -5.27 -17.51 0.75
N ILE A 136 -4.39 -17.46 1.75
CA ILE A 136 -3.91 -18.65 2.45
C ILE A 136 -5.08 -19.40 3.10
N ILE A 137 -6.03 -18.70 3.72
CA ILE A 137 -7.22 -19.30 4.32
C ILE A 137 -8.06 -20.01 3.25
N ILE A 138 -8.22 -19.41 2.07
CA ILE A 138 -8.93 -20.04 0.94
C ILE A 138 -8.20 -21.31 0.49
N GLU A 139 -6.88 -21.26 0.30
CA GLU A 139 -6.05 -22.42 -0.07
C GLU A 139 -6.16 -23.56 0.96
N LEU A 140 -6.10 -23.22 2.25
CA LEU A 140 -6.24 -24.19 3.33
C LEU A 140 -7.62 -24.87 3.30
N LYS A 141 -8.69 -24.12 3.04
CA LYS A 141 -10.04 -24.70 2.87
C LYS A 141 -10.08 -25.67 1.69
N ASP A 142 -9.46 -25.31 0.57
CA ASP A 142 -9.36 -26.18 -0.61
C ASP A 142 -8.52 -27.45 -0.33
N GLU A 143 -7.54 -27.38 0.57
CA GLU A 143 -6.76 -28.52 1.08
C GLU A 143 -7.51 -29.39 2.12
N GLY A 144 -8.74 -29.02 2.48
CA GLY A 144 -9.62 -29.70 3.44
C GLY A 144 -9.34 -29.35 4.90
N TYR A 145 -8.81 -28.16 5.18
CA TYR A 145 -8.78 -27.60 6.53
C TYR A 145 -10.09 -26.87 6.84
N GLU A 146 -10.52 -26.92 8.08
CA GLU A 146 -11.73 -26.26 8.57
C GLU A 146 -11.39 -25.38 9.78
N TYR A 147 -12.21 -24.37 10.09
CA TYR A 147 -12.09 -23.71 11.39
C TYR A 147 -12.59 -24.64 12.48
N GLU A 148 -12.00 -24.59 13.66
CA GLU A 148 -12.55 -25.30 14.82
C GLU A 148 -13.93 -24.70 15.13
N ASP A 149 -15.00 -25.48 14.99
CA ASP A 149 -16.35 -25.01 15.27
C ASP A 149 -16.41 -24.49 16.72
N GLU A 150 -16.66 -23.18 16.92
CA GLU A 150 -16.87 -22.57 18.25
C GLU A 150 -18.12 -23.12 18.99
N GLN A 151 -18.83 -24.10 18.41
CA GLN A 151 -20.05 -24.69 18.96
C GLN A 151 -19.84 -26.04 19.64
N THR A 152 -19.01 -26.09 20.69
CA THR A 152 -19.19 -27.09 21.77
C THR A 152 -19.01 -26.47 23.14
N VAL A 153 -19.78 -25.43 23.47
CA VAL A 153 -20.11 -25.14 24.87
C VAL A 153 -21.61 -24.83 24.95
N ALA A 154 -22.40 -25.89 25.10
CA ALA A 154 -23.78 -25.83 25.57
C ALA A 154 -23.83 -26.10 27.08
#